data_AF-A0A8C6VEW9-F1
#
_entry.id   AF-A0A8C6VEW9-F1
#
_cell.length_a   1.000
_cell.length_b   1.000
_cell.length_c   1.000
_cell.angle_alpha   90.00
_cell.angle_beta   90.00
_cell.angle_gamma   90.00
#
_symmetry.space_group_name_H-M   'P 1'
#
loop_
_entity.id
_entity.type
_entity.pdbx_description
1 polymer ?
#
loop_
_entity_poly.entity_id
_entity_poly.type
_entity_poly.pdbx_seq_one_letter_code
_entity_poly.pdbx_strand_id
1 'polypeptide(L)'
;MEGLCCSLVVSLFSDQGGRKYMEVVTQIMLELKPKEEKEDIAAGATSGAALGSSPLPPLPSVAFFAMCDGHGGQEAAHFAHENLWPFSKKQKGFCSAELATGCVALHKGFLRCLWLCHVRYRDFFPLR
;
A
#
# COMPACT_ATOMS: atom_id res chain seq x y z
N MET A 1 -8.15 0.38 -28.05
CA MET A 1 -8.32 0.85 -26.66
C MET A 1 -7.78 -0.25 -25.75
N GLU A 2 -6.49 -0.21 -25.47
CA GLU A 2 -5.82 -1.18 -24.60
C GLU A 2 -6.02 -0.75 -23.15
N GLY A 3 -7.09 -1.23 -22.52
CA GLY A 3 -7.24 -1.16 -21.08
C GLY A 3 -6.32 -2.20 -20.46
N LEU A 4 -5.09 -1.82 -20.10
CA LEU A 4 -4.19 -2.67 -19.31
C LEU A 4 -4.85 -3.02 -17.98
N CYS A 5 -5.51 -4.18 -17.95
CA CYS A 5 -5.88 -4.84 -16.72
C CYS A 5 -4.59 -5.43 -16.14
N CYS A 6 -3.96 -4.72 -15.21
CA CYS A 6 -2.78 -5.23 -14.52
C CYS A 6 -3.19 -6.46 -13.69
N SER A 7 -2.99 -7.67 -14.22
CA SER A 7 -3.09 -8.89 -13.42
C SER A 7 -1.80 -9.06 -12.62
N LEU A 8 -1.88 -8.90 -11.31
CA LEU A 8 -0.74 -9.07 -10.42
C LEU A 8 -0.87 -10.39 -9.66
N VAL A 9 0.11 -11.26 -9.81
CA VAL A 9 0.23 -12.52 -9.05
C VAL A 9 1.47 -12.39 -8.17
N VAL A 10 1.30 -12.58 -6.86
CA VAL A 10 2.38 -12.45 -5.88
C VAL A 10 2.40 -13.66 -4.97
N SER A 11 3.60 -14.19 -4.74
CA SER A 11 3.89 -15.20 -3.73
C SER A 11 4.93 -14.64 -2.77
N LEU A 12 4.83 -15.03 -1.51
CA LEU A 12 5.70 -14.57 -0.44
C LEU A 12 6.10 -15.78 0.39
N PHE A 13 7.40 -15.88 0.65
CA PHE A 13 7.98 -16.90 1.51
C PHE A 13 9.00 -16.23 2.43
N SER A 14 8.94 -16.56 3.71
CA SER A 14 9.86 -16.07 4.74
C SER A 14 10.35 -17.27 5.54
N ASP A 15 11.66 -17.34 5.72
CA ASP A 15 12.31 -18.37 6.52
C ASP A 15 13.31 -17.71 7.48
N GLN A 16 13.34 -18.19 8.72
CA GLN A 16 14.29 -17.73 9.73
C GLN A 16 15.71 -18.20 9.39
N GLY A 17 15.83 -19.35 8.73
CA GLY A 17 17.10 -20.02 8.47
C GLY A 17 17.85 -20.34 9.77
N GLY A 18 19.18 -20.25 9.72
CA GLY A 18 20.06 -20.54 10.86
C GLY A 18 20.19 -19.41 11.90
N ARG A 19 19.39 -18.34 11.83
CA ARG A 19 19.47 -17.24 12.79
C ARG A 19 18.76 -17.58 14.09
N LYS A 20 19.16 -16.91 15.18
CA LYS A 20 18.54 -17.07 16.50
C LYS A 20 17.10 -16.54 16.53
N TYR A 21 16.83 -15.46 15.79
CA TYR A 21 15.53 -14.82 15.68
C TYR A 21 15.31 -14.35 14.24
N MET A 22 14.07 -14.39 13.78
CA MET A 22 13.66 -13.82 12.49
C MET A 22 13.25 -12.36 12.69
N GLU A 23 14.11 -11.43 12.29
CA GLU A 23 13.84 -9.98 12.42
C GLU A 23 13.22 -9.40 11.13
N VAL A 24 13.05 -10.23 10.10
CA VAL A 24 12.45 -9.87 8.82
C VAL A 24 10.94 -9.94 8.91
N VAL A 25 10.27 -8.85 8.53
CA VAL A 25 8.81 -8.75 8.46
C VAL A 25 8.41 -8.40 7.04
N THR A 26 7.37 -9.05 6.53
CA THR A 26 6.93 -8.93 5.14
C THR A 26 5.46 -8.52 5.07
N GLN A 27 5.11 -7.61 4.17
CA GLN A 27 3.74 -7.09 3.99
C GLN A 27 3.31 -7.15 2.53
N ILE A 28 2.08 -7.61 2.31
CA ILE A 28 1.36 -7.49 1.03
C ILE A 28 0.04 -6.78 1.31
N MET A 29 -0.21 -5.67 0.62
CA MET A 29 -1.45 -4.91 0.73
C MET A 29 -1.96 -4.59 -0.67
N LEU A 30 -3.23 -4.89 -0.94
CA LEU A 30 -3.91 -4.58 -2.19
C LEU A 30 -5.13 -3.72 -1.86
N GLU A 31 -5.18 -2.51 -2.39
CA GLU A 31 -6.34 -1.63 -2.25
C GLU A 31 -6.92 -1.31 -3.63
N LEU A 32 -8.18 -1.67 -3.80
CA LEU A 32 -9.00 -1.32 -4.96
C LEU A 32 -9.75 -0.03 -4.60
N LYS A 33 -9.62 1.04 -5.40
CA LYS A 33 -10.49 2.19 -5.20
C LYS A 33 -11.94 1.82 -5.57
N PRO A 34 -12.93 2.05 -4.68
CA PRO A 34 -14.33 1.88 -5.04
C PRO A 34 -14.70 2.86 -6.16
N LYS A 35 -15.58 2.43 -7.07
CA LYS A 35 -16.19 3.33 -8.04
C LYS A 35 -17.03 4.32 -7.25
N GLU A 36 -16.71 5.60 -7.29
CA GLU A 36 -17.71 6.61 -6.98
C GLU A 36 -18.73 6.55 -8.12
N GLU A 37 -19.81 5.81 -7.86
CA GLU A 37 -21.00 5.82 -8.70
C GLU A 37 -21.54 7.25 -8.64
N LYS A 38 -21.47 7.98 -9.76
CA LYS A 38 -22.28 9.18 -9.91
C LYS A 38 -23.74 8.72 -9.91
N GLU A 39 -24.41 8.86 -8.76
CA GLU A 39 -25.85 8.82 -8.66
C GLU A 39 -26.43 10.02 -9.43
N ASP A 40 -26.81 9.80 -10.69
CA ASP A 40 -27.85 10.58 -11.32
C ASP A 40 -29.18 9.81 -11.14
N ILE A 41 -30.06 10.36 -10.30
CA ILE A 41 -31.36 9.79 -9.92
C ILE A 41 -32.34 9.81 -11.11
N ALA A 42 -32.96 8.67 -11.45
CA ALA A 42 -34.37 8.60 -11.89
C ALA A 42 -34.94 7.18 -11.82
N ALA A 43 -36.09 7.04 -11.16
CA ALA A 43 -36.89 5.83 -11.07
C ALA A 43 -37.56 5.45 -12.41
N GLY A 44 -37.71 4.15 -12.69
CA GLY A 44 -38.59 3.65 -13.75
C GLY A 44 -38.29 2.21 -14.19
N ALA A 45 -39.20 1.28 -13.90
CA ALA A 45 -39.12 -0.13 -14.28
C ALA A 45 -39.30 -0.39 -15.78
N THR A 46 -38.58 -1.36 -16.36
CA THR A 46 -39.12 -2.53 -17.12
C THR A 46 -37.99 -3.36 -17.78
N SER A 47 -38.28 -4.65 -17.91
CA SER A 47 -37.49 -5.76 -18.47
C SER A 47 -37.01 -5.58 -19.91
N GLY A 48 -35.84 -6.13 -20.26
CA GLY A 48 -35.46 -6.38 -21.65
C GLY A 48 -33.99 -6.76 -21.79
N ALA A 49 -33.71 -7.81 -22.55
CA ALA A 49 -32.41 -8.45 -22.68
C ALA A 49 -31.42 -7.69 -23.59
N ALA A 50 -30.15 -8.04 -23.40
CA ALA A 50 -29.01 -7.99 -24.33
C ALA A 50 -28.21 -6.68 -24.53
N LEU A 51 -26.90 -6.93 -24.69
CA LEU A 51 -25.81 -6.10 -25.21
C LEU A 51 -25.07 -5.15 -24.26
N GLY A 52 -23.77 -5.46 -24.11
CA GLY A 52 -22.74 -4.45 -23.92
C GLY A 52 -21.97 -4.53 -22.60
N SER A 53 -21.19 -5.59 -22.37
CA SER A 53 -20.10 -5.54 -21.39
C SER A 53 -19.00 -4.62 -21.93
N SER A 54 -19.26 -3.32 -21.93
CA SER A 54 -18.24 -2.31 -22.16
C SER A 54 -17.18 -2.48 -21.05
N PRO A 55 -15.88 -2.66 -21.37
CA PRO A 55 -14.87 -2.84 -20.33
C PRO A 55 -14.79 -1.55 -19.53
N LEU A 56 -15.30 -1.55 -18.29
CA LEU A 56 -15.05 -0.43 -17.40
C LEU A 56 -13.53 -0.27 -17.26
N PRO A 57 -12.99 0.94 -17.38
CA PRO A 57 -11.56 1.17 -17.24
C PRO A 57 -11.11 0.63 -15.87
N PRO A 58 -9.89 0.05 -15.78
CA PRO A 58 -9.36 -0.48 -14.52
C PRO A 58 -9.46 0.59 -13.45
N LEU A 59 -10.09 0.25 -12.32
CA LEU A 59 -10.04 1.08 -11.12
C LEU A 59 -8.56 1.28 -10.76
N PRO A 60 -8.13 2.47 -10.29
CA PRO A 60 -6.79 2.61 -9.78
C PRO A 60 -6.65 1.65 -8.60
N SER A 61 -5.92 0.56 -8.83
CA SER A 61 -5.54 -0.41 -7.83
C SER A 61 -4.13 -0.06 -7.40
N VAL A 62 -3.92 0.05 -6.10
CA VAL A 62 -2.58 0.21 -5.53
C VAL A 62 -2.21 -1.09 -4.86
N ALA A 63 -1.04 -1.59 -5.21
CA ALA A 63 -0.42 -2.72 -4.56
C ALA A 63 0.82 -2.21 -3.80
N PHE A 64 0.96 -2.61 -2.55
CA PHE A 64 2.07 -2.26 -1.70
C PHE A 64 2.71 -3.53 -1.15
N PHE A 65 4.01 -3.65 -1.40
CA PHE A 65 4.84 -4.77 -0.97
C PHE A 65 5.99 -4.20 -0.18
N ALA A 66 6.22 -4.71 1.03
CA ALA A 66 7.33 -4.28 1.85
C ALA A 66 7.99 -5.47 2.52
N MET A 67 9.32 -5.41 2.62
CA MET A 67 10.15 -6.31 3.41
C MET A 67 10.99 -5.42 4.32
N CYS A 68 10.74 -5.51 5.62
CA CYS A 68 11.43 -4.73 6.64
C CYS A 68 12.43 -5.65 7.32
N ASP A 69 13.72 -5.39 7.10
CA ASP A 69 14.82 -6.12 7.75
C ASP A 69 15.17 -5.42 9.06
N GLY A 70 14.77 -6.01 10.18
CA GLY A 70 15.13 -5.52 11.51
C GLY A 70 16.60 -5.78 11.81
N HIS A 71 17.23 -4.88 12.56
CA HIS A 71 18.59 -5.07 13.05
C HIS A 71 18.70 -4.62 14.50
N GLY A 72 19.12 -5.54 15.38
CA GLY A 72 19.20 -5.26 16.83
C GLY A 72 17.84 -5.35 17.53
N GLY A 73 16.93 -6.14 16.99
CA GLY A 73 15.55 -6.32 17.44
C GLY A 73 14.55 -6.26 16.29
N GLN A 74 13.43 -6.96 16.44
CA GLN A 74 12.32 -6.96 15.47
C GLN A 74 11.43 -5.70 15.56
N GLU A 75 11.57 -4.90 16.62
CA GLU A 75 10.67 -3.80 16.96
C GLU A 75 10.52 -2.75 15.85
N ALA A 76 11.63 -2.28 15.28
CA ALA A 76 11.59 -1.29 14.21
C ALA A 76 10.95 -1.84 12.93
N ALA A 77 11.22 -3.11 12.59
CA ALA A 77 10.65 -3.78 11.43
C ALA A 77 9.14 -4.01 11.59
N HIS A 78 8.70 -4.43 12.78
CA HIS A 78 7.28 -4.57 13.13
C HIS A 78 6.56 -3.23 13.09
N PHE A 79 7.19 -2.18 13.65
CA PHE A 79 6.63 -0.83 13.62
C PHE A 79 6.45 -0.32 12.19
N ALA A 80 7.46 -0.52 11.33
CA ALA A 80 7.38 -0.16 9.92
C ALA A 80 6.27 -0.95 9.21
N HIS A 81 6.17 -2.25 9.43
CA HIS A 81 5.09 -3.09 8.90
C HIS A 81 3.70 -2.55 9.24
N GLU A 82 3.47 -2.12 10.48
CA GLU A 82 2.15 -1.62 10.91
C GLU A 82 1.86 -0.20 10.39
N ASN A 83 2.89 0.64 10.24
CA ASN A 83 2.69 2.08 10.12
C ASN A 83 3.13 2.70 8.78
N LEU A 84 4.02 2.06 8.02
CA LEU A 84 4.59 2.64 6.80
C LEU A 84 3.51 2.87 5.73
N TRP A 85 2.64 1.89 5.52
CA TRP A 85 1.53 2.00 4.58
C TRP A 85 0.55 3.14 4.91
N PRO A 86 -0.05 3.20 6.12
CA PRO A 86 -0.98 4.27 6.45
C PRO A 86 -0.31 5.65 6.44
N PHE A 87 0.98 5.76 6.75
CA PHE A 87 1.69 7.04 6.61
C PHE A 87 1.91 7.43 5.16
N SER A 88 2.26 6.49 4.29
CA SER A 88 2.47 6.75 2.85
C SER A 88 1.19 7.21 2.18
N LYS A 89 0.07 6.51 2.41
CA LYS A 89 -1.24 6.85 1.83
C LYS A 89 -1.77 8.23 2.21
N LYS A 90 -1.47 8.69 3.43
CA LYS A 90 -1.93 9.99 3.94
C LYS A 90 -1.20 11.16 3.27
N GLN A 91 -0.11 10.92 2.55
CA GLN A 91 0.66 12.00 1.94
C GLN A 91 -0.03 12.56 0.70
N LYS A 92 -0.13 13.88 0.64
CA LYS A 92 -0.65 14.59 -0.54
C LYS A 92 0.20 14.23 -1.76
N GLY A 93 -0.44 13.72 -2.80
CA GLY A 93 0.22 13.35 -4.05
C GLY A 93 0.65 11.88 -4.15
N PHE A 94 0.31 11.05 -3.17
CA PHE A 94 0.65 9.62 -3.18
C PHE A 94 0.10 8.87 -4.41
N CYS A 95 -1.17 9.08 -4.76
CA CYS A 95 -1.78 8.54 -5.98
C CYS A 95 -1.68 9.50 -7.18
N SER A 96 -0.70 10.41 -7.21
CA SER A 96 -0.52 11.31 -8.36
C SER A 96 -0.08 10.53 -9.61
N ALA A 97 -0.54 10.97 -10.78
CA ALA A 97 -0.02 10.46 -12.06
C ALA A 97 1.42 10.94 -12.33
N GLU A 98 1.85 12.02 -11.66
CA GLU A 98 3.21 12.55 -11.78
C GLU A 98 4.15 11.83 -10.82
N LEU A 99 5.18 11.19 -11.38
CA LEU A 99 6.16 10.39 -10.63
C LEU A 99 6.88 11.21 -9.55
N ALA A 100 7.31 12.43 -9.86
CA ALA A 100 8.05 13.29 -8.92
C ALA A 100 7.20 13.60 -7.67
N THR A 101 5.92 13.93 -7.87
CA THR A 101 4.97 14.17 -6.78
C THR A 101 4.75 12.91 -5.95
N GLY A 102 4.65 11.74 -6.59
CA GLY A 102 4.56 10.44 -5.92
C GLY A 102 5.81 10.11 -5.08
N CYS A 103 7.02 10.36 -5.60
CA CYS A 103 8.28 10.16 -4.87
C CYS A 103 8.38 11.06 -3.64
N VAL A 104 7.99 12.34 -3.75
CA VAL A 104 7.96 13.27 -2.61
C VAL A 104 6.96 12.81 -1.56
N ALA A 105 5.78 12.32 -1.97
CA ALA A 105 4.79 11.75 -1.08
C ALA A 105 5.34 10.52 -0.35
N LEU A 106 5.93 9.55 -1.06
CA LEU A 106 6.57 8.39 -0.47
C LEU A 106 7.66 8.79 0.55
N HIS A 107 8.57 9.67 0.17
CA HIS A 107 9.64 10.16 1.04
C HIS A 107 9.08 10.73 2.36
N LYS A 108 8.03 11.55 2.30
CA LYS A 108 7.36 12.09 3.50
C LYS A 108 6.76 10.99 4.37
N GLY A 109 6.18 9.95 3.76
CA GLY A 109 5.66 8.78 4.47
C GLY A 109 6.75 8.05 5.26
N PHE A 110 7.90 7.81 4.63
CA PHE A 110 9.07 7.20 5.27
C PHE A 110 9.62 8.06 6.42
N LEU A 111 9.81 9.37 6.21
CA LEU A 111 10.28 10.27 7.27
C LEU A 111 9.32 10.28 8.46
N ARG A 112 8.01 10.24 8.22
CA ARG A 112 7.01 10.18 9.30
C ARG A 112 7.09 8.87 10.08
N CYS A 113 7.23 7.75 9.37
CA CYS A 113 7.40 6.43 9.96
C CYS A 113 8.68 6.38 10.82
N LEU A 114 9.81 6.83 10.25
CA LEU A 114 11.10 6.89 10.94
C LEU A 114 11.04 7.76 12.19
N TRP A 115 10.51 8.99 12.08
CA TRP A 115 10.42 9.91 13.20
C TRP A 115 9.60 9.33 14.34
N LEU A 116 8.44 8.73 14.04
CA LEU A 116 7.59 8.15 15.08
C LEU A 116 8.19 6.88 15.68
N CYS A 117 8.83 6.04 14.88
CA CYS A 117 9.58 4.87 15.35
C CYS A 117 10.68 5.31 16.32
N HIS A 118 11.45 6.34 15.95
CA HIS A 118 12.50 6.88 16.80
C HIS A 118 11.95 7.46 18.10
N VAL A 119 10.85 8.23 18.05
CA VAL A 119 10.20 8.76 19.27
C VAL A 119 9.70 7.64 20.18
N ARG A 120 9.14 6.57 19.62
CA ARG A 120 8.58 5.43 20.40
C ARG A 120 9.64 4.52 20.99
N TYR A 121 10.73 4.28 20.26
CA TYR A 121 11.79 3.35 20.63
C TYR A 121 13.11 4.05 20.95
N ARG A 122 13.08 5.34 21.29
CA ARG A 122 14.26 6.17 21.57
C ARG A 122 15.20 5.51 22.59
N ASP A 123 14.61 4.87 23.59
CA ASP A 123 15.35 4.24 24.69
C ASP A 123 15.85 2.83 24.32
N PHE A 124 15.38 2.25 23.21
CA PHE A 124 15.81 0.95 22.68
C PHE A 124 16.85 1.07 21.55
N PHE A 125 16.81 2.15 20.78
CA PHE A 125 17.77 2.45 19.72
C PHE A 125 18.53 3.74 20.04
N PRO A 126 19.58 3.69 20.88
CA PRO A 126 20.49 4.82 20.98
C PRO A 126 21.05 5.08 19.58
N LEU A 127 20.89 6.31 19.08
CA LEU A 127 21.56 6.77 17.86
C LEU A 127 23.06 6.46 18.03
N ARG A 128 23.57 5.52 17.25
CA ARG A 128 25.02 5.27 17.15
C ARG A 128 25.64 6.29 16.23
#